data_AF-A0A3R7DIP3-F1
#
_entry.id   AF-A0A3R7DIP3-F1
#
_cell.length_a   1.000
_cell.length_b   1.000
_cell.length_c   1.000
_cell.angle_alpha   90.00
_cell.angle_beta   90.00
_cell.angle_gamma   90.00
#
_symmetry.space_group_name_H-M   'P 1'
#
loop_
_entity.id
_entity.type
_entity.pdbx_description
1 polymer ?
#
loop_
_entity_poly.entity_id
_entity_poly.type
_entity_poly.pdbx_seq_one_letter_code
_entity_poly.pdbx_strand_id
1 'polypeptide(L)'
;MNNHLLDRNIAEFILTICKKEFSEKTLSILVSPSYIVKYNKIDVILILESITRKLLYRRVTINNNIISVLAVDRKSFEKDVNDDWLGG
;
A
#
# COMPACT_ATOMS: atom_id res chain seq x y z
N MET A 1 -10.32 27.81 2.53
CA MET A 1 -10.34 26.34 2.72
C MET A 1 -9.16 25.75 1.96
N ASN A 2 -7.99 25.70 2.60
CA ASN A 2 -6.78 25.10 2.02
C ASN A 2 -6.68 23.66 2.52
N ASN A 3 -7.14 22.70 1.73
CA ASN A 3 -7.05 21.26 2.00
C ASN A 3 -5.65 20.71 1.66
N HIS A 4 -4.59 21.35 2.16
CA HIS A 4 -3.22 20.87 1.98
C HIS A 4 -2.77 19.95 3.12
N LEU A 5 -3.61 18.95 3.47
CA LEU A 5 -3.20 17.82 4.31
C LEU A 5 -2.14 16.91 3.63
N LEU A 6 -1.71 17.28 2.42
CA LEU A 6 -0.70 16.61 1.61
C LEU A 6 0.71 17.22 1.77
N ASP A 7 0.94 17.95 2.87
CA ASP A 7 2.19 18.65 3.14
C ASP A 7 3.34 17.69 3.47
N ARG A 8 4.29 17.61 2.53
CA ARG A 8 5.71 17.21 2.62
C ARG A 8 6.12 15.85 3.23
N ASN A 9 5.28 15.11 3.95
CA ASN A 9 5.71 13.86 4.59
C ASN A 9 4.72 12.68 4.50
N ILE A 10 3.96 12.62 3.41
CA ILE A 10 3.01 11.54 3.12
C ILE A 10 3.70 10.16 3.10
N ALA A 11 4.91 10.06 2.56
CA ALA A 11 5.65 8.80 2.50
C ALA A 11 5.98 8.26 3.89
N GLU A 12 6.47 9.11 4.81
CA GLU A 12 6.74 8.71 6.21
C GLU A 12 5.46 8.33 6.95
N PHE A 13 4.37 9.06 6.68
CA PHE A 13 3.07 8.77 7.26
C PHE A 13 2.53 7.40 6.82
N ILE A 14 2.56 7.12 5.51
CA ILE A 14 2.15 5.83 4.95
C ILE A 14 3.04 4.71 5.49
N LEU A 15 4.35 4.93 5.55
CA LEU A 15 5.30 3.97 6.11
C LEU A 15 4.96 3.66 7.57
N THR A 16 4.62 4.68 8.37
CA THR A 16 4.23 4.52 9.77
C THR A 16 2.97 3.67 9.90
N ILE A 17 1.97 3.90 9.04
CA ILE A 17 0.74 3.10 9.00
C ILE A 17 1.04 1.66 8.60
N CYS A 18 1.85 1.45 7.56
CA CYS A 18 2.22 0.11 7.12
C CYS A 18 2.95 -0.66 8.24
N LYS A 19 3.89 -0.04 8.95
CA LYS A 19 4.58 -0.66 10.09
C LYS A 19 3.64 -0.98 11.26
N LYS A 20 2.58 -0.20 11.45
CA LYS A 20 1.58 -0.45 12.49
C LYS A 20 0.64 -1.61 12.13
N GLU A 21 0.21 -1.67 10.87
CA GLU A 21 -0.76 -2.67 10.39
C GLU A 21 -0.09 -4.01 10.05
N PHE A 22 1.22 -4.01 9.78
CA PHE A 22 1.99 -5.16 9.34
C PHE A 22 3.27 -5.26 10.18
N SER A 23 3.35 -6.29 11.02
CA SER A 23 4.50 -6.55 11.91
C SER A 23 5.70 -7.14 11.17
N GLU A 24 5.49 -7.62 9.95
CA GLU A 24 6.55 -8.21 9.14
C GLU A 24 7.51 -7.17 8.58
N LYS A 25 8.75 -7.58 8.33
CA LYS A 25 9.75 -6.72 7.71
C LYS A 25 9.28 -6.31 6.32
N THR A 26 9.18 -4.99 6.13
CA THR A 26 8.90 -4.37 4.84
C THR A 26 10.13 -4.44 3.94
N LEU A 27 9.98 -4.99 2.75
CA LEU A 27 11.02 -5.02 1.72
C LEU A 27 10.86 -3.88 0.73
N SER A 28 9.62 -3.56 0.34
CA SER A 28 9.32 -2.49 -0.60
C SER A 28 7.93 -1.90 -0.35
N ILE A 29 7.79 -0.61 -0.65
CA ILE A 29 6.52 0.12 -0.65
C ILE A 29 6.42 0.89 -1.96
N LEU A 30 5.30 0.70 -2.65
CA LEU A 30 4.88 1.55 -3.76
C LEU A 30 3.65 2.33 -3.33
N VAL A 31 3.68 3.65 -3.51
CA VAL A 31 2.55 4.53 -3.22
C VAL A 31 2.05 5.13 -4.54
N SER A 32 0.78 4.93 -4.83
CA SER A 32 0.10 5.50 -5.98
C SER A 32 -1.03 6.42 -5.49
N PRO A 33 -0.91 7.75 -5.63
CA PRO A 33 -2.00 8.65 -5.32
C PRO A 33 -3.11 8.47 -6.37
N SER A 34 -4.33 8.19 -5.93
CA SER A 34 -5.51 8.11 -6.78
C SER A 34 -6.40 9.31 -6.50
N TYR A 35 -6.29 10.34 -7.33
CA TYR A 35 -7.16 11.52 -7.25
C TYR A 35 -8.50 11.22 -7.92
N ILE A 36 -9.33 10.39 -7.29
CA ILE A 36 -10.73 10.23 -7.71
C ILE A 36 -11.51 11.42 -7.14
N VAL A 37 -12.22 12.13 -8.01
CA VAL A 37 -12.91 13.43 -7.78
C VAL A 37 -13.75 13.54 -6.49
N LYS A 38 -14.10 12.43 -5.83
CA LYS A 38 -14.87 12.40 -4.56
C LYS A 38 -14.08 11.97 -3.32
N TYR A 39 -12.87 11.43 -3.44
CA TYR A 39 -12.09 10.93 -2.31
C TYR A 39 -10.59 11.13 -2.53
N ASN A 40 -9.91 11.70 -1.55
CA ASN A 40 -8.45 11.63 -1.46
C ASN A 40 -8.06 10.19 -1.11
N LYS A 41 -7.85 9.37 -2.13
CA LYS A 41 -7.48 7.97 -1.99
C LYS A 41 -6.00 7.79 -2.30
N ILE A 42 -5.33 6.99 -1.48
CA ILE A 42 -3.96 6.56 -1.70
C ILE A 42 -3.95 5.03 -1.77
N ASP A 43 -3.47 4.50 -2.88
CA ASP A 43 -3.26 3.07 -3.05
C ASP A 43 -1.80 2.74 -2.74
N VAL A 44 -1.58 1.68 -1.96
CA VAL A 44 -0.26 1.26 -1.49
C VAL A 44 -0.09 -0.22 -1.78
N ILE A 45 1.03 -0.59 -2.41
CA ILE A 45 1.47 -1.98 -2.51
C ILE A 45 2.65 -2.15 -1.56
N LEU A 46 2.53 -3.14 -0.67
CA LEU A 46 3.50 -3.45 0.37
C LEU A 46 4.06 -4.86 0.16
N ILE A 47 5.35 -4.95 -0.15
CA ILE A 47 6.04 -6.25 -0.28
C ILE A 47 6.73 -6.56 1.04
N LEU A 48 6.41 -7.71 1.62
CA LEU A 48 6.89 -8.16 2.93
C LEU A 48 7.86 -9.34 2.78
N GLU A 49 8.81 -9.48 3.71
CA GLU A 49 9.74 -10.63 3.78
C GLU A 49 9.06 -11.93 4.26
N SER A 50 7.78 -11.87 4.66
CA SER A 50 7.01 -13.01 5.17
C SER A 50 7.04 -14.23 4.23
N ILE A 51 6.78 -15.43 4.78
CA ILE A 51 6.70 -16.68 3.99
C ILE A 51 5.24 -17.18 3.94
N THR A 52 4.32 -16.54 4.66
CA THR A 52 2.94 -17.03 4.86
C THR A 52 1.85 -16.08 4.39
N ARG A 53 2.17 -14.81 4.06
CA ARG A 53 1.16 -13.82 3.62
C ARG A 53 0.99 -13.79 2.11
N LYS A 54 0.21 -14.74 1.60
CA LYS A 54 -0.11 -14.83 0.16
C LYS A 54 -0.65 -13.53 -0.42
N LEU A 55 -1.65 -12.92 0.22
CA LEU A 55 -2.20 -11.61 -0.16
C LEU A 55 -3.10 -11.10 0.98
N LEU A 56 -2.99 -9.82 1.34
CA LEU A 56 -3.84 -9.22 2.35
C LEU A 56 -4.18 -7.78 2.00
N TYR A 57 -5.48 -7.48 1.98
CA TYR A 57 -5.99 -6.12 1.75
C TYR A 57 -6.41 -5.47 3.06
N ARG A 58 -5.96 -4.23 3.28
CA ARG A 58 -6.40 -3.37 4.40
C ARG A 58 -6.83 -2.01 3.89
N ARG A 59 -7.80 -1.43 4.58
CA ARG A 59 -8.25 -0.06 4.34
C ARG A 59 -8.20 0.71 5.64
N VAL A 60 -7.53 1.85 5.61
CA VAL A 60 -7.38 2.78 6.74
C VAL A 60 -8.00 4.11 6.33
N THR A 61 -8.88 4.66 7.18
CA THR A 61 -9.53 5.95 6.92
C THR A 61 -9.01 6.99 7.91
N ILE A 62 -8.48 8.11 7.42
CA ILE A 62 -7.88 9.17 8.25
C ILE A 62 -8.23 10.54 7.69
N ASN A 63 -8.89 11.40 8.48
CA ASN A 63 -9.24 12.77 8.09
C ASN A 63 -9.92 12.83 6.71
N ASN A 64 -10.87 11.93 6.46
CA ASN A 64 -11.59 11.73 5.19
C ASN A 64 -10.74 11.24 4.00
N ASN A 65 -9.45 10.96 4.20
CA ASN A 65 -8.60 10.27 3.24
C ASN A 65 -8.70 8.76 3.43
N ILE A 66 -8.57 8.01 2.34
CA ILE A 66 -8.62 6.55 2.36
C ILE A 66 -7.27 6.02 1.90
N ILE A 67 -6.61 5.23 2.73
CA ILE A 67 -5.40 4.49 2.38
C ILE A 67 -5.79 3.04 2.18
N SER A 68 -5.63 2.55 0.96
CA SER A 68 -5.86 1.15 0.58
C SER A 68 -4.51 0.47 0.45
N VAL A 69 -4.24 -0.53 1.28
CA VAL A 69 -2.96 -1.24 1.31
C VAL A 69 -3.19 -2.67 0.84
N LEU A 70 -2.51 -3.04 -0.24
CA LEU A 70 -2.35 -4.41 -0.68
C LEU A 70 -0.98 -4.92 -0.23
N ALA A 71 -0.97 -5.81 0.74
CA ALA A 71 0.25 -6.44 1.25
C ALA A 71 0.41 -7.85 0.68
N VAL A 72 1.61 -8.17 0.23
CA VAL A 72 1.94 -9.43 -0.42
C VAL A 72 3.33 -9.88 0.05
N ASP A 73 3.51 -11.17 0.27
CA ASP A 73 4.84 -11.70 0.49
C ASP A 73 5.66 -11.71 -0.81
N ARG A 74 6.98 -11.58 -0.67
CA ARG A 74 7.88 -11.50 -1.82
C ARG A 74 7.71 -12.66 -2.80
N LYS A 75 7.59 -13.90 -2.32
CA LYS A 75 7.54 -15.09 -3.18
C LYS A 75 6.24 -15.15 -3.96
N SER A 76 5.12 -14.82 -3.31
CA SER A 76 3.81 -14.73 -3.98
C SER A 76 3.82 -13.62 -5.02
N PHE A 77 4.37 -12.44 -4.70
CA PHE A 77 4.47 -11.35 -5.68
C PHE A 77 5.32 -11.72 -6.91
N GLU A 78 6.51 -12.29 -6.69
CA GLU A 78 7.39 -12.72 -7.79
C GLU A 78 6.75 -13.82 -8.62
N LYS A 79 6.01 -14.75 -7.98
CA LYS A 79 5.27 -15.79 -8.66
C LYS A 79 4.13 -15.22 -9.49
N ASP A 80 3.30 -14.34 -8.94
CA ASP A 80 2.17 -13.74 -9.66
C ASP A 80 2.68 -12.92 -10.85
N VAL A 81 3.78 -12.19 -10.68
CA VAL A 81 4.48 -11.55 -11.80
C VAL A 81 4.94 -12.58 -12.82
N ASN A 82 5.64 -13.64 -12.41
CA ASN A 82 6.15 -14.63 -13.35
C ASN A 82 5.03 -15.39 -14.10
N ASP A 83 3.91 -15.66 -13.43
CA ASP A 83 2.81 -16.47 -13.95
C ASP A 83 1.84 -15.64 -14.81
N ASP A 84 1.66 -14.33 -14.55
CA ASP A 84 0.70 -13.46 -15.25
C ASP A 84 1.31 -12.33 -16.12
N TRP A 85 2.63 -12.10 -16.13
CA TRP A 85 3.21 -10.91 -16.81
C TRP A 85 3.04 -10.89 -18.33
N LEU A 86 2.78 -12.02 -18.98
CA LEU A 86 2.52 -12.04 -20.42
C LEU A 86 1.03 -12.15 -20.78
N GLY A 87 0.14 -12.40 -19.81
CA GLY A 87 -1.16 -12.99 -20.11
C GLY A 87 -0.97 -14.37 -20.75
N GLY A 88 -1.77 -15.35 -20.37
CA GLY A 88 -1.77 -16.66 -21.03
C GLY A 88 -1.94 -16.57 -22.55
#